data_AF-A0A235B636-F1
#
_entry.id   AF-A0A235B636-F1
#
_cell.length_a   1.000
_cell.length_b   1.000
_cell.length_c   1.000
_cell.angle_alpha   90.00
_cell.angle_beta   90.00
_cell.angle_gamma   90.00
#
_symmetry.space_group_name_H-M   'P 1'
#
loop_
_entity.id
_entity.type
_entity.pdbx_description
1 polymer ?
#
loop_
_entity_poly.entity_id
_entity_poly.type
_entity_poly.pdbx_seq_one_letter_code
_entity_poly.pdbx_strand_id
1 'polypeptide(L)'
;MVIIIPAVMNLYLSMERDLKKIVGKQHLQGEAAAWMTDFRDEVKSGRHFRLTEEGWLLFERSSGDTVRYSHDRRRLVRSVRRAGEKRFKGRTVMAHNVYIVTFATDREGVFVDIGLQNWHSDVSYQTYIRGRAP
;
A
#
# COMPACT_ATOMS: atom_id res chain seq x y z
N MET A 1 -13.31 52.50 7.79
CA MET A 1 -14.02 51.26 8.14
C MET A 1 -13.80 50.22 7.04
N VAL A 2 -12.59 49.66 6.91
CA VAL A 2 -12.29 48.56 5.95
C VAL A 2 -11.09 47.75 6.47
N ILE A 3 -11.27 46.98 7.53
CA ILE A 3 -10.29 45.94 7.96
C ILE A 3 -11.03 44.64 8.32
N ILE A 4 -12.13 44.34 7.60
CA ILE A 4 -12.88 43.09 7.79
C ILE A 4 -12.53 42.08 6.69
N ILE A 5 -12.05 42.55 5.53
CA ILE A 5 -11.77 41.71 4.35
C ILE A 5 -10.57 40.77 4.56
N PRO A 6 -9.41 41.19 5.12
CA PRO A 6 -8.25 40.29 5.22
C PRO A 6 -8.41 39.20 6.28
N ALA A 7 -9.04 39.51 7.42
CA ALA A 7 -9.21 38.57 8.52
C ALA A 7 -10.19 37.43 8.18
N VAL A 8 -11.32 37.77 7.53
CA VAL A 8 -12.30 36.77 7.09
C VAL A 8 -11.75 35.92 5.95
N MET A 9 -11.00 36.51 5.00
CA MET A 9 -10.32 35.73 3.96
C MET A 9 -9.26 34.78 4.53
N ASN A 10 -8.46 35.23 5.51
CA ASN A 10 -7.47 34.36 6.16
C ASN A 10 -8.12 33.17 6.89
N LEU A 11 -9.24 33.40 7.56
CA LEU A 11 -10.00 32.34 8.21
C LEU A 11 -10.52 31.32 7.19
N TYR A 12 -11.12 31.79 6.09
CA TYR A 12 -11.62 30.92 5.02
C TYR A 12 -10.50 30.08 4.39
N LEU A 13 -9.37 30.70 4.05
CA LEU A 13 -8.22 30.01 3.46
C LEU A 13 -7.59 28.98 4.42
N SER A 14 -7.57 29.28 5.72
CA SER A 14 -7.09 28.32 6.73
C SER A 14 -8.02 27.11 6.82
N MET A 15 -9.33 27.35 6.92
CA MET A 15 -10.32 26.27 6.96
C MET A 15 -10.28 25.40 5.70
N GLU A 16 -10.15 26.01 4.52
CA GLU A 16 -10.04 25.27 3.26
C GLU A 16 -8.79 24.38 3.23
N ARG A 17 -7.64 24.88 3.70
CA ARG A 17 -6.40 24.11 3.77
C ARG A 17 -6.53 22.95 4.73
N ASP A 18 -7.12 23.16 5.90
CA ASP A 18 -7.28 22.12 6.91
C ASP A 18 -8.28 21.05 6.45
N LEU A 19 -9.37 21.45 5.79
CA LEU A 19 -10.29 20.51 5.15
C LEU A 19 -9.59 19.67 4.07
N LYS A 20 -8.77 20.28 3.20
CA LYS A 20 -8.01 19.55 2.18
C LYS A 20 -7.03 18.55 2.79
N LYS A 21 -6.38 18.89 3.90
CA LYS A 21 -5.53 17.96 4.66
C LYS A 21 -6.33 16.80 5.24
N ILE A 22 -7.47 17.07 5.85
CA ILE A 22 -8.33 16.02 6.44
C ILE A 22 -8.81 15.05 5.37
N VAL A 23 -9.38 15.57 4.27
CA VAL A 23 -9.86 14.76 3.14
C VAL A 23 -8.69 13.98 2.51
N GLY A 24 -7.56 14.64 2.28
CA GLY A 24 -6.36 14.02 1.75
C GLY A 24 -5.86 12.87 2.62
N LYS A 25 -5.81 13.05 3.94
CA LYS A 25 -5.41 12.01 4.88
C LYS A 25 -6.40 10.85 4.92
N GLN A 26 -7.71 11.14 4.98
CA GLN A 26 -8.75 10.09 4.97
C GLN A 26 -8.69 9.24 3.70
N HIS A 27 -8.45 9.86 2.55
CA HIS A 27 -8.27 9.15 1.30
C HIS A 27 -7.08 8.18 1.36
N LEU A 28 -5.91 8.62 1.83
CA LEU A 28 -4.73 7.76 1.98
C LEU A 28 -4.95 6.64 3.00
N GLN A 29 -5.62 6.92 4.12
CA GLN A 29 -5.96 5.92 5.13
C GLN A 29 -6.91 4.86 4.56
N GLY A 30 -7.92 5.26 3.80
CA GLY A 30 -8.86 4.34 3.15
C GLY A 30 -8.16 3.43 2.14
N GLU A 31 -7.30 4.00 1.29
CA GLU A 31 -6.52 3.25 0.30
C GLU A 31 -5.57 2.24 0.97
N ALA A 32 -4.85 2.68 2.00
CA ALA A 32 -3.96 1.81 2.77
C ALA A 32 -4.71 0.69 3.50
N ALA A 33 -5.88 0.99 4.08
CA ALA A 33 -6.69 -0.01 4.78
C ALA A 33 -7.28 -1.05 3.82
N ALA A 34 -7.77 -0.63 2.65
CA ALA A 34 -8.28 -1.52 1.62
C ALA A 34 -7.19 -2.48 1.16
N TRP A 35 -6.03 -1.93 0.77
CA TRP A 35 -4.89 -2.75 0.36
C TRP A 35 -4.41 -3.68 1.49
N MET A 36 -4.30 -3.20 2.73
CA MET A 36 -3.82 -4.00 3.86
C MET A 36 -4.74 -5.19 4.15
N THR A 37 -6.05 -5.01 3.95
CA THR A 37 -7.03 -6.09 4.10
C THR A 37 -6.80 -7.18 3.05
N ASP A 38 -6.73 -6.80 1.77
CA ASP A 38 -6.47 -7.74 0.67
C ASP A 38 -5.11 -8.43 0.84
N PHE A 39 -4.07 -7.67 1.17
CA PHE A 39 -2.72 -8.17 1.37
C PHE A 39 -2.65 -9.19 2.51
N ARG A 40 -3.31 -8.89 3.63
CA ARG A 40 -3.38 -9.79 4.79
C ARG A 40 -4.02 -11.12 4.41
N ASP A 41 -5.14 -11.08 3.71
CA ASP A 41 -5.86 -12.30 3.33
C ASP A 41 -5.05 -13.15 2.35
N GLU A 42 -4.32 -12.51 1.43
CA GLU A 42 -3.42 -13.23 0.54
C GLU A 42 -2.22 -13.85 1.26
N VAL A 43 -1.54 -13.10 2.13
CA VAL A 43 -0.40 -13.60 2.90
C VAL A 43 -0.84 -14.76 3.79
N LYS A 44 -2.00 -14.66 4.47
CA LYS A 44 -2.57 -15.76 5.25
C LYS A 44 -2.84 -17.03 4.44
N SER A 45 -3.13 -16.89 3.15
CA SER A 45 -3.31 -18.02 2.21
C SER A 45 -2.00 -18.49 1.56
N GLY A 46 -0.91 -17.75 1.77
CA GLY A 46 0.38 -17.92 1.13
C GLY A 46 1.36 -18.78 1.92
N ARG A 47 2.40 -19.23 1.21
CA ARG A 47 3.58 -19.94 1.72
C ARG A 47 4.81 -19.61 0.87
N HIS A 48 5.99 -20.06 1.32
CA HIS A 48 7.26 -19.86 0.60
C HIS A 48 7.54 -18.38 0.29
N PHE A 49 7.41 -17.53 1.31
CA PHE A 49 7.69 -16.10 1.21
C PHE A 49 9.17 -15.87 0.90
N ARG A 50 9.44 -15.01 -0.08
CA ARG A 50 10.79 -14.64 -0.50
C ARG A 50 10.80 -13.25 -1.11
N LEU A 51 11.98 -12.64 -1.12
CA LEU A 51 12.21 -11.36 -1.77
C LEU A 51 13.01 -11.55 -3.06
N THR A 52 12.77 -10.69 -4.05
CA THR A 52 13.72 -10.50 -5.16
C THR A 52 14.88 -9.62 -4.72
N GLU A 53 15.90 -9.52 -5.56
CA GLU A 53 17.03 -8.60 -5.37
C GLU A 53 16.58 -7.13 -5.32
N GLU A 54 15.49 -6.78 -6.02
CA GLU A 54 14.86 -5.46 -5.99
C GLU A 54 13.94 -5.24 -4.78
N GLY A 55 13.85 -6.20 -3.84
CA GLY A 55 13.01 -6.12 -2.66
C GLY A 55 11.53 -6.39 -2.91
N TRP A 56 11.15 -6.98 -4.05
CA TRP A 56 9.77 -7.34 -4.32
C TRP A 56 9.38 -8.61 -3.58
N LEU A 57 8.17 -8.64 -3.03
CA LEU A 57 7.65 -9.82 -2.34
C LEU A 57 7.12 -10.84 -3.34
N LEU A 58 7.53 -12.10 -3.17
CA LEU A 58 6.94 -13.25 -3.83
C LEU A 58 6.49 -14.29 -2.81
N PHE A 59 5.38 -14.94 -3.09
CA PHE A 59 4.93 -16.11 -2.34
C PHE A 59 4.03 -17.00 -3.20
N GLU A 60 3.85 -18.23 -2.77
CA GLU A 60 3.00 -19.22 -3.43
C GLU A 60 1.67 -19.36 -2.70
N ARG A 61 0.58 -19.45 -3.46
CA ARG A 61 -0.74 -19.80 -2.92
C ARG A 61 -0.90 -21.32 -2.88
N SER A 62 -1.92 -21.79 -2.16
CA SER A 62 -2.29 -23.21 -2.14
C SER A 62 -2.66 -23.77 -3.52
N SER A 63 -3.07 -22.93 -4.47
CA SER A 63 -3.30 -23.31 -5.87
C SER A 63 -2.03 -23.61 -6.66
N GLY A 64 -0.84 -23.31 -6.10
CA GLY A 64 0.44 -23.38 -6.81
C GLY A 64 0.78 -22.10 -7.60
N ASP A 65 -0.11 -21.10 -7.60
CA ASP A 65 0.15 -19.81 -8.22
C ASP A 65 1.19 -19.02 -7.42
N THR A 66 2.11 -18.35 -8.11
CA THR A 66 3.03 -17.38 -7.49
C THR A 66 2.44 -15.98 -7.59
N VAL A 67 2.27 -15.32 -6.45
CA VAL A 67 1.90 -13.90 -6.36
C VAL A 67 3.18 -13.08 -6.21
N ARG A 68 3.21 -11.91 -6.84
CA ARG A 68 4.27 -10.91 -6.69
C ARG A 68 3.69 -9.54 -6.41
N TYR A 69 4.20 -8.89 -5.36
CA TYR A 69 3.99 -7.48 -5.07
C TYR A 69 5.26 -6.68 -5.38
N SER A 70 5.11 -5.65 -6.19
CA SER A 70 6.22 -4.81 -6.67
C SER A 70 5.86 -3.34 -6.57
N HIS A 71 6.86 -2.50 -6.32
CA HIS A 71 6.71 -1.05 -6.34
C HIS A 71 7.10 -0.50 -7.70
N ASP A 72 6.20 0.25 -8.34
CA ASP A 72 6.41 0.82 -9.67
C ASP A 72 5.79 2.22 -9.79
N ARG A 73 6.64 3.24 -9.90
CA ARG A 73 6.26 4.66 -10.11
C ARG A 73 5.18 5.14 -9.12
N ARG A 74 5.47 5.02 -7.82
CA ARG A 74 4.56 5.35 -6.72
C ARG A 74 3.28 4.50 -6.65
N ARG A 75 3.31 3.30 -7.23
CA ARG A 75 2.19 2.36 -7.19
C ARG A 75 2.65 1.04 -6.63
N LEU A 76 1.80 0.42 -5.83
CA LEU A 76 1.97 -0.97 -5.45
C LEU A 76 1.20 -1.82 -6.46
N VAL A 77 1.93 -2.69 -7.15
CA VAL A 77 1.41 -3.52 -8.23
C VAL A 77 1.49 -4.98 -7.83
N ARG A 78 0.35 -5.66 -7.93
CA ARG A 78 0.23 -7.11 -7.80
C ARG A 78 0.25 -7.76 -9.17
N SER A 79 0.93 -8.90 -9.28
CA SER A 79 0.91 -9.75 -10.47
C SER A 79 0.92 -11.23 -10.09
N VAL A 80 0.35 -12.08 -10.95
CA VAL A 80 0.21 -13.52 -10.66
C VAL A 80 0.81 -14.33 -11.80
N ARG A 81 1.60 -15.34 -11.45
CA ARG A 81 2.06 -16.37 -12.37
C ARG A 81 1.35 -17.66 -12.00
N ARG A 82 0.50 -18.16 -12.89
CA ARG A 82 -0.25 -19.39 -12.62
C ARG A 82 0.68 -20.60 -12.56
N ALA A 83 0.26 -21.66 -11.86
CA ALA A 83 0.98 -22.93 -11.87
C ALA A 83 1.24 -23.41 -13.32
N GLY A 84 2.48 -23.80 -13.62
CA GLY A 84 2.90 -24.21 -14.97
C GLY A 84 3.24 -23.06 -15.94
N GLU A 85 2.94 -21.80 -15.60
CA GLU A 85 3.30 -20.66 -16.44
C GLU A 85 4.73 -20.16 -16.18
N LYS A 86 5.39 -19.70 -17.25
CA LYS A 86 6.76 -19.15 -17.19
C LYS A 86 6.81 -17.67 -16.82
N ARG A 87 5.71 -16.91 -16.98
CA ARG A 87 5.70 -15.45 -16.85
C ARG A 87 4.55 -14.98 -15.97
N PHE A 88 4.77 -13.89 -15.25
CA PHE A 88 3.70 -13.18 -14.54
C PHE A 88 2.75 -12.51 -15.52
N LYS A 89 1.45 -12.61 -15.24
CA LYS A 89 0.35 -11.99 -15.98
C LYS A 89 -0.57 -11.26 -15.01
N GLY A 90 -1.48 -10.43 -15.55
CA GLY A 90 -2.48 -9.70 -14.76
C GLY A 90 -1.83 -8.72 -13.79
N ARG A 91 -1.45 -7.54 -14.27
CA ARG A 91 -0.98 -6.45 -13.41
C ARG A 91 -2.18 -5.69 -12.86
N THR A 92 -2.36 -5.74 -11.54
CA THR A 92 -3.37 -4.97 -10.82
C THR A 92 -2.67 -3.93 -9.97
N VAL A 93 -3.08 -2.66 -10.07
CA VAL A 93 -2.63 -1.61 -9.15
C VAL A 93 -3.47 -1.74 -7.87
N MET A 94 -2.80 -2.00 -6.76
CA MET A 94 -3.44 -2.21 -5.46
C MET A 94 -3.54 -0.93 -4.66
N ALA A 95 -2.54 -0.05 -4.79
CA ALA A 95 -2.52 1.27 -4.18
C ALA A 95 -1.70 2.23 -5.03
N HIS A 96 -2.11 3.49 -5.03
CA HIS A 96 -1.43 4.65 -5.59
C HIS A 96 -0.76 5.44 -4.47
N ASN A 97 0.00 6.47 -4.87
CA ASN A 97 0.65 7.39 -3.94
C ASN A 97 1.62 6.71 -2.96
N VAL A 98 2.00 5.47 -3.21
CA VAL A 98 2.92 4.70 -2.38
C VAL A 98 4.30 5.27 -2.60
N TYR A 99 4.83 6.07 -1.69
CA TYR A 99 6.18 6.62 -1.85
C TYR A 99 7.26 5.60 -1.45
N ILE A 100 6.92 4.69 -0.53
CA ILE A 100 7.78 3.59 -0.09
C ILE A 100 6.94 2.36 0.23
N VAL A 101 7.50 1.19 -0.07
CA VAL A 101 7.02 -0.09 0.46
C VAL A 101 8.22 -1.01 0.63
N THR A 102 8.36 -1.58 1.81
CA THR A 102 9.44 -2.50 2.17
C THR A 102 8.83 -3.76 2.73
N PHE A 103 9.36 -4.90 2.29
CA PHE A 103 8.98 -6.20 2.80
C PHE A 103 10.19 -6.83 3.48
N ALA A 104 9.94 -7.54 4.58
CA ALA A 104 10.86 -8.50 5.14
C ALA A 104 10.10 -9.82 5.34
N THR A 105 10.75 -10.95 5.10
CA THR A 105 10.10 -12.26 5.11
C THR A 105 10.86 -13.21 6.02
N ASP A 106 10.14 -14.08 6.71
CA ASP A 106 10.70 -15.25 7.36
C ASP A 106 9.96 -16.52 6.89
N ARG A 107 10.15 -17.64 7.60
CA ARG A 107 9.48 -18.90 7.26
C ARG A 107 7.98 -18.89 7.54
N GLU A 108 7.52 -18.02 8.44
CA GLU A 108 6.15 -18.00 8.93
C GLU A 108 5.31 -16.88 8.34
N GLY A 109 5.91 -15.83 7.79
CA GLY A 109 5.15 -14.67 7.34
C GLY A 109 5.96 -13.54 6.72
N VAL A 110 5.31 -12.37 6.70
CA VAL A 110 5.79 -11.17 6.03
C VAL A 110 5.60 -9.97 6.95
N PHE A 111 6.70 -9.28 7.24
CA PHE A 111 6.65 -7.91 7.73
C PHE A 111 6.54 -6.96 6.54
N VAL A 112 5.65 -5.99 6.65
CA VAL A 112 5.49 -4.94 5.65
C VAL A 112 5.51 -3.57 6.30
N ASP A 113 6.25 -2.66 5.67
CA ASP A 113 6.22 -1.23 5.91
C ASP A 113 5.74 -0.55 4.63
N ILE A 114 4.65 0.20 4.70
CA ILE A 114 4.14 0.98 3.57
C ILE A 114 3.98 2.44 3.97
N GLY A 115 4.38 3.33 3.06
CA GLY A 115 4.13 4.76 3.17
C GLY A 115 3.40 5.29 1.94
N LEU A 116 2.29 5.97 2.17
CA LEU A 116 1.51 6.67 1.15
C LEU A 116 1.61 8.18 1.37
N GLN A 117 1.68 8.94 0.28
CA GLN A 117 1.81 10.39 0.31
C GLN A 117 1.16 11.04 -0.91
N ASN A 118 0.30 12.02 -0.65
CA ASN A 118 -0.23 12.94 -1.65
C ASN A 118 0.24 14.38 -1.35
N TRP A 119 -0.28 15.36 -2.09
CA TRP A 119 0.12 16.77 -1.93
C TRP A 119 -0.25 17.37 -0.56
N HIS A 120 -1.26 16.82 0.11
CA HIS A 120 -1.84 17.40 1.32
C HIS A 120 -1.41 16.65 2.58
N SER A 121 -1.03 15.38 2.49
CA SER A 121 -0.80 14.51 3.65
C SER A 121 0.05 13.28 3.30
N ASP A 122 0.55 12.64 4.35
CA ASP A 122 1.20 11.34 4.32
C ASP A 122 0.65 10.42 5.42
N VAL A 123 0.76 9.11 5.18
CA VAL A 123 0.37 8.05 6.11
C VAL A 123 1.34 6.87 5.97
N SER A 124 1.75 6.27 7.08
CA SER A 124 2.57 5.06 7.10
C SER A 124 1.97 3.97 7.98
N TYR A 125 2.15 2.71 7.57
CA TYR A 125 1.70 1.54 8.31
C TYR A 125 2.79 0.47 8.32
N GLN A 126 2.98 -0.14 9.48
CA GLN A 126 3.88 -1.27 9.66
C GLN A 126 3.14 -2.42 10.33
N THR A 127 3.28 -3.62 9.82
CA THR A 127 2.67 -4.80 10.44
C THR A 127 3.38 -6.09 10.03
N TYR A 128 3.31 -7.09 10.91
CA TYR A 128 3.71 -8.46 10.62
C TYR A 128 2.46 -9.32 10.39
N ILE A 129 2.42 -10.02 9.27
CA ILE A 129 1.33 -10.94 8.94
C ILE A 129 1.92 -12.34 8.84
N ARG A 130 1.46 -13.22 9.72
CA ARG A 130 1.75 -14.65 9.65
C ARG A 130 0.98 -15.27 8.49
N GLY A 131 1.68 -16.02 7.66
CA GLY A 131 1.12 -16.85 6.60
C GLY A 131 0.52 -18.15 7.12
N ARG A 132 0.20 -19.05 6.20
CA ARG A 132 -0.31 -20.38 6.56
C ARG A 132 0.83 -21.20 7.15
N ALA A 133 0.58 -21.85 8.29
CA ALA A 133 1.51 -22.83 8.84
C ALA A 133 1.81 -23.93 7.79
N PRO A 134 3.07 -24.36 7.67
CA PRO A 134 3.48 -25.37 6.70
C PRO A 134 2.75 -26.71 6.87
#